data_AF-A0A5B0MML0-F1
#
_entry.id   AF-A0A5B0MML0-F1
#
_cell.length_a   1.000
_cell.length_b   1.000
_cell.length_c   1.000
_cell.angle_alpha   90.00
_cell.angle_beta   90.00
_cell.angle_gamma   90.00
#
_symmetry.space_group_name_H-M   'P 1'
#
loop_
_entity.id
_entity.type
_entity.pdbx_description
1 polymer ?
#
loop_
_entity_poly.entity_id
_entity_poly.type
_entity_poly.pdbx_seq_one_letter_code
_entity_poly.pdbx_strand_id
1 'polypeptide(L)'
;MDSNLQTEPEVKVSNPNILLSLMRQRQMTASSNARMNTVMQATLLLLANKDKDCEEPTHGGSRPRKHPNLPRDFEGSYQQLVAHYFDHCPLYSDETFQQRFQMVRPLFLRIA
;
A
#
# COMPACT_ATOMS: atom_id res chain seq x y z
N MET A 1 30.45 58.90 25.03
CA MET A 1 31.65 58.82 24.17
C MET A 1 32.23 57.45 24.38
N ASP A 2 31.87 56.60 23.43
CA ASP A 2 32.16 55.19 23.35
C ASP A 2 33.66 54.90 23.30
N SER A 3 34.06 53.77 23.86
CA SER A 3 35.05 52.90 23.23
C SER A 3 35.07 51.53 23.90
N ASN A 4 34.34 50.64 23.23
CA ASN A 4 34.42 49.20 23.26
C ASN A 4 35.89 48.72 23.10
N LEU A 5 36.32 47.75 23.90
CA LEU A 5 37.51 46.95 23.63
C LEU A 5 37.20 45.50 23.99
N GLN A 6 36.76 44.80 22.95
CA GLN A 6 36.76 43.37 22.78
C GLN A 6 38.12 42.79 23.17
N THR A 7 38.15 41.79 24.05
CA THR A 7 39.29 40.88 24.15
C THR A 7 38.77 39.45 24.21
N GLU A 8 39.02 38.74 23.12
CA GLU A 8 38.67 37.35 22.80
C GLU A 8 38.96 36.36 23.93
N PRO A 9 38.11 35.35 24.18
CA PRO A 9 38.52 34.21 24.98
C PRO A 9 39.47 33.34 24.14
N GLU A 10 40.75 33.32 24.49
CA GLU A 10 41.70 32.34 23.94
C GLU A 10 41.21 30.92 24.22
N VAL A 11 40.70 30.27 23.18
CA VAL A 11 40.35 28.86 23.19
C VAL A 11 41.66 28.05 23.15
N LYS A 12 42.24 27.77 24.32
CA LYS A 12 43.32 26.78 24.48
C LYS A 12 42.76 25.37 24.27
N VAL A 13 42.44 25.00 23.03
CA VAL A 13 42.14 23.61 22.68
C VAL A 13 43.45 22.95 22.24
N SER A 14 44.16 22.43 23.23
CA SER A 14 45.16 21.39 22.98
C SER A 14 45.16 20.39 24.14
N ASN A 15 43.99 19.84 24.44
CA ASN A 15 43.92 18.60 25.19
C ASN A 15 44.15 17.44 24.22
N PRO A 16 45.25 16.68 24.34
CA PRO A 16 45.60 15.62 23.39
C PRO A 16 44.52 14.53 23.32
N ASN A 17 43.79 14.33 24.41
CA ASN A 17 42.67 13.40 24.49
C ASN A 17 41.47 13.83 23.61
N ILE A 18 41.24 15.13 23.44
CA ILE A 18 40.18 15.65 22.57
C ILE A 18 40.55 15.46 21.10
N LEU A 19 41.82 15.67 20.75
CA LEU A 19 42.31 15.41 19.40
C LEU A 19 42.22 13.92 19.05
N LEU A 20 42.61 13.05 19.97
CA LEU A 20 42.54 11.59 19.80
C LEU A 20 41.10 11.09 19.69
N SER A 21 40.16 11.63 20.48
CA SER A 21 38.74 11.27 20.38
C SER A 21 38.14 11.73 19.05
N LEU A 22 38.51 12.93 18.58
CA LEU A 22 38.09 13.46 17.28
C LEU A 22 38.65 12.65 16.11
N MET A 23 39.93 12.27 16.17
CA MET A 23 40.55 11.42 15.15
C MET A 23 39.90 10.03 15.10
N ARG A 24 39.62 9.42 16.26
CA ARG A 24 38.89 8.16 16.38
C ARG A 24 37.48 8.25 15.78
N GLN A 25 36.77 9.35 16.04
CA GLN A 25 35.44 9.58 15.48
C GLN A 25 35.47 9.71 13.95
N ARG A 26 36.45 10.45 13.39
CA ARG A 26 36.62 10.60 11.93
C ARG A 26 36.91 9.28 11.22
N GLN A 27 37.66 8.37 11.85
CA GLN A 27 37.94 7.04 11.30
C GLN A 27 36.69 6.16 11.26
N MET A 28 35.82 6.27 12.26
CA MET A 28 34.53 5.57 12.29
C MET A 28 33.56 6.13 11.24
N THR A 29 33.53 7.46 11.02
CA THR A 29 32.68 8.07 9.97
C THR A 29 33.22 7.84 8.56
N ALA A 30 34.54 7.72 8.36
CA ALA A 30 35.14 7.43 7.06
C ALA A 30 34.75 6.04 6.53
N SER A 31 34.61 5.04 7.42
CA SER A 31 34.09 3.72 7.06
C SER A 31 32.55 3.66 6.96
N SER A 32 31.85 4.69 7.43
CA SER A 32 30.38 4.77 7.42
C SER A 32 29.80 4.89 6.01
N ASN A 33 30.52 5.55 5.09
CA ASN A 33 30.05 5.68 3.72
C ASN A 33 29.91 4.31 3.03
N ALA A 34 30.81 3.37 3.34
CA ALA A 34 30.69 2.00 2.86
C ALA A 34 29.44 1.31 3.43
N ARG A 35 29.15 1.51 4.72
CA ARG A 35 27.93 0.97 5.37
C ARG A 35 26.65 1.57 4.78
N MET A 36 26.58 2.89 4.61
CA MET A 36 25.45 3.56 3.99
C MET A 36 25.25 3.08 2.54
N ASN A 37 26.33 2.94 1.77
CA ASN A 37 26.25 2.40 0.42
C ASN A 37 25.77 0.94 0.41
N THR A 38 26.24 0.09 1.32
CA THR A 38 25.76 -1.29 1.43
C THR A 38 24.28 -1.36 1.83
N VAL A 39 23.82 -0.53 2.76
CA VAL A 39 22.41 -0.47 3.16
C VAL A 39 21.54 0.03 2.00
N MET A 40 21.99 1.05 1.26
CA MET A 40 21.29 1.59 0.09
C MET A 40 21.21 0.56 -1.04
N GLN A 41 22.30 -0.16 -1.32
CA GLN A 41 22.33 -1.24 -2.31
C GLN A 41 21.42 -2.41 -1.90
N ALA A 42 21.49 -2.85 -0.64
CA ALA A 42 20.62 -3.91 -0.12
C ALA A 42 19.14 -3.51 -0.16
N THR A 43 18.81 -2.26 0.14
CA THR A 43 17.44 -1.73 0.08
C THR A 43 16.91 -1.72 -1.36
N LEU A 44 17.73 -1.30 -2.34
CA LEU A 44 17.37 -1.35 -3.76
C LEU A 44 17.10 -2.78 -4.24
N LEU A 45 17.90 -3.76 -3.80
CA LEU A 45 17.74 -5.17 -4.15
C LEU A 45 16.44 -5.74 -3.55
N LEU A 46 16.10 -5.36 -2.31
CA LEU A 46 14.84 -5.74 -1.66
C LEU A 46 13.62 -5.11 -2.35
N LEU A 47 13.74 -3.88 -2.84
CA LEU A 47 12.68 -3.19 -3.60
C LEU A 47 12.52 -3.75 -5.02
N ALA A 48 13.61 -4.15 -5.67
CA ALA A 48 13.59 -4.71 -7.02
C ALA A 48 12.97 -6.11 -7.08
N ASN A 49 13.10 -6.89 -6.00
CA ASN A 49 12.47 -8.22 -5.84
C ASN A 49 11.04 -8.14 -5.28
N LYS A 50 10.44 -6.95 -5.20
CA LYS A 50 8.98 -6.84 -5.09
C LYS A 50 8.40 -7.10 -6.47
N ASP A 51 8.49 -8.35 -6.87
CA ASP A 51 7.56 -8.89 -7.85
C ASP A 51 6.16 -8.52 -7.42
N LYS A 52 5.31 -8.30 -8.41
CA LYS A 52 3.90 -7.97 -8.29
C LYS A 52 3.14 -9.16 -7.70
N ASP A 53 3.51 -9.62 -6.51
CA ASP A 53 2.60 -10.34 -5.69
C ASP A 53 1.47 -9.35 -5.42
N CYS A 54 0.31 -9.70 -5.96
CA CYS A 54 -0.95 -9.12 -5.54
C CYS A 54 -0.96 -9.25 -4.02
N GLU A 55 -0.55 -8.20 -3.31
CA GLU A 55 -0.66 -8.08 -1.86
C GLU A 55 -2.16 -8.09 -1.56
N GLU A 56 -2.74 -9.29 -1.54
CA GLU A 56 -4.12 -9.51 -1.15
C GLU A 56 -4.25 -8.93 0.24
N PRO A 57 -5.14 -7.94 0.45
CA PRO A 57 -5.26 -7.31 1.76
C PRO A 57 -5.54 -8.41 2.79
N THR A 58 -4.61 -8.60 3.74
CA THR A 58 -4.67 -9.68 4.74
C THR A 58 -6.00 -9.64 5.52
N HIS A 59 -6.63 -8.47 5.60
CA HIS A 59 -8.00 -8.21 6.02
C HIS A 59 -8.59 -7.06 5.20
N GLY A 60 -9.88 -7.10 4.90
CA GLY A 60 -10.50 -6.02 4.12
C GLY A 60 -11.97 -6.19 3.75
N GLY A 61 -12.73 -6.95 4.55
CA GLY A 61 -14.17 -7.08 4.37
C GLY A 61 -14.95 -5.94 5.03
N SER A 62 -16.29 -5.98 4.93
CA SER A 62 -17.20 -5.01 5.56
C SER A 62 -17.12 -4.97 7.09
N ARG A 63 -16.45 -5.95 7.73
CA ARG A 63 -16.25 -6.01 9.19
C ARG A 63 -14.81 -6.39 9.52
N PRO A 64 -14.28 -5.91 10.66
CA PRO A 64 -13.00 -6.38 11.18
C PRO A 64 -12.97 -7.92 11.24
N ARG A 65 -11.84 -8.52 10.89
CA ARG A 65 -11.65 -9.98 10.87
C ARG A 65 -12.39 -10.75 9.80
N LYS A 66 -12.89 -10.08 8.77
CA LYS A 66 -13.42 -10.73 7.55
C LYS A 66 -12.42 -10.62 6.41
N HIS A 67 -12.44 -11.66 5.56
CA HIS A 67 -11.70 -11.69 4.30
C HIS A 67 -12.01 -10.46 3.44
N PRO A 68 -11.04 -10.01 2.63
CA PRO A 68 -11.25 -8.93 1.69
C PRO A 68 -12.41 -9.22 0.74
N ASN A 69 -13.08 -8.16 0.28
CA ASN A 69 -14.05 -8.29 -0.78
C ASN A 69 -13.35 -8.76 -2.05
N LEU A 70 -13.72 -9.93 -2.56
CA LEU A 70 -13.21 -10.40 -3.84
C LEU A 70 -13.71 -9.47 -4.96
N PRO A 71 -12.86 -9.16 -5.96
CA PRO A 71 -13.32 -8.46 -7.14
C PRO A 71 -14.32 -9.35 -7.88
N ARG A 72 -15.59 -8.95 -7.89
CA ARG A 72 -16.66 -9.62 -8.64
C ARG A 72 -17.01 -8.77 -9.85
N ASP A 73 -17.13 -9.40 -11.00
CA ASP A 73 -17.64 -8.75 -12.21
C ASP A 73 -19.16 -8.54 -12.09
N PHE A 74 -19.53 -7.44 -11.41
CA PHE A 74 -20.93 -7.09 -11.20
C PHE A 74 -21.64 -6.83 -12.54
N GLU A 75 -20.99 -6.08 -13.43
CA GLU A 75 -21.58 -5.71 -14.71
C GLU A 75 -21.77 -6.95 -15.61
N GLY A 76 -20.74 -7.80 -15.75
CA GLY A 76 -20.86 -9.00 -16.57
C GLY A 76 -21.90 -9.99 -16.01
N SER A 77 -21.94 -10.18 -14.69
CA SER A 77 -22.96 -11.03 -14.07
C SER A 77 -24.38 -10.47 -14.20
N TYR A 78 -24.54 -9.14 -14.15
CA TYR A 78 -25.82 -8.49 -14.42
C TYR A 78 -26.26 -8.70 -15.86
N GLN A 79 -25.38 -8.47 -16.83
CA GLN A 79 -25.67 -8.69 -18.25
C GLN A 79 -26.08 -10.14 -18.54
N GLN A 80 -25.39 -11.12 -17.95
CA GLN A 80 -25.75 -12.54 -18.04
C GLN A 80 -27.14 -12.82 -17.44
N LEU A 81 -27.45 -12.24 -16.28
CA LEU A 81 -28.76 -12.40 -15.64
C LEU A 81 -29.88 -11.84 -16.53
N VAL A 82 -29.68 -10.67 -17.12
CA VAL A 82 -30.62 -10.06 -18.07
C VAL A 82 -30.80 -10.95 -19.30
N ALA A 83 -29.71 -11.38 -19.93
CA ALA A 83 -29.75 -12.24 -21.11
C ALA A 83 -30.49 -13.57 -20.85
N HIS A 84 -30.28 -14.17 -19.67
CA HIS A 84 -30.84 -15.48 -19.37
C HIS A 84 -32.33 -15.47 -19.02
N TYR A 85 -32.84 -14.41 -18.38
CA TYR A 85 -34.21 -14.37 -17.85
C TYR A 85 -35.10 -13.30 -18.48
N PHE A 86 -34.53 -12.18 -18.90
CA PHE A 86 -35.27 -10.97 -19.26
C PHE A 86 -35.21 -10.63 -20.75
N ASP A 87 -34.36 -11.31 -21.52
CA ASP A 87 -34.30 -11.15 -22.97
C ASP A 87 -35.61 -11.60 -23.68
N HIS A 88 -35.75 -11.25 -24.95
CA HIS A 88 -36.88 -11.64 -25.80
C HIS A 88 -36.96 -13.16 -25.99
N CYS A 89 -35.81 -13.83 -26.04
CA CYS A 89 -35.69 -15.29 -26.09
C CYS A 89 -34.86 -15.79 -24.91
N PRO A 90 -35.43 -15.82 -23.68
CA PRO A 90 -34.67 -16.19 -22.50
C PRO A 90 -34.21 -17.65 -22.56
N LEU A 91 -33.02 -17.92 -22.01
CA LEU A 91 -32.47 -19.27 -21.94
C LEU A 91 -33.31 -20.19 -21.03
N TYR A 92 -33.90 -19.62 -19.98
CA TYR A 92 -34.68 -20.37 -18.99
C TYR A 92 -36.19 -20.21 -19.20
N SER A 93 -36.91 -21.30 -18.93
CA SER A 93 -38.38 -21.33 -18.98
C SER A 93 -39.02 -20.50 -17.87
N ASP A 94 -40.30 -20.15 -18.05
CA ASP A 94 -41.08 -19.43 -17.05
C ASP A 94 -41.22 -20.19 -15.72
N GLU A 95 -41.22 -21.54 -15.74
CA GLU A 95 -41.20 -22.34 -14.51
C GLU A 95 -39.92 -22.11 -13.71
N THR A 96 -38.78 -22.07 -14.39
CA THR A 96 -37.47 -21.80 -13.76
C THR A 96 -37.41 -20.36 -13.25
N PHE A 97 -37.97 -19.42 -14.02
CA PHE A 97 -38.12 -18.03 -13.59
C PHE A 97 -38.94 -17.94 -12.30
N GLN A 98 -40.10 -18.60 -12.24
CA GLN A 98 -40.97 -18.60 -11.08
C GLN A 98 -40.31 -19.23 -9.86
N GLN A 99 -39.56 -20.32 -10.02
CA GLN A 99 -38.82 -20.93 -8.90
C GLN A 99 -37.76 -19.97 -8.33
N ARG A 100 -37.06 -19.23 -9.20
CA ARG A 100 -36.01 -18.29 -8.77
C ARG A 100 -36.52 -16.98 -8.19
N PHE A 101 -37.45 -16.33 -8.88
CA PHE A 101 -37.98 -15.02 -8.51
C PHE A 101 -39.26 -15.11 -7.65
N GLN A 102 -39.77 -16.33 -7.42
CA GLN A 102 -40.99 -16.62 -6.67
C GLN A 102 -42.23 -15.91 -7.23
N MET A 103 -42.20 -15.52 -8.51
CA MET A 103 -43.26 -14.77 -9.19
C MET A 103 -43.34 -15.17 -10.66
N VAL A 104 -44.54 -15.11 -11.24
CA VAL A 104 -44.71 -15.31 -12.68
C VAL A 104 -44.12 -14.14 -13.47
N ARG A 105 -43.41 -14.43 -14.55
CA ARG A 105 -42.63 -13.46 -15.34
C ARG A 105 -43.45 -12.24 -15.83
N PRO A 106 -44.66 -12.40 -16.38
CA PRO A 106 -45.45 -11.25 -16.83
C PRO A 106 -45.87 -10.31 -15.70
N LEU A 107 -46.16 -10.86 -14.51
CA LEU A 107 -46.50 -10.06 -13.34
C LEU A 107 -45.27 -9.29 -12.85
N PHE A 108 -44.12 -9.97 -12.77
CA PHE A 108 -42.84 -9.35 -12.39
C PHE A 108 -42.51 -8.16 -13.30
N LEU A 109 -42.60 -8.34 -14.61
CA LEU A 109 -42.35 -7.27 -15.60
C LEU A 109 -43.37 -6.12 -15.54
N ARG A 110 -44.56 -6.33 -14.96
CA ARG A 110 -45.57 -5.27 -14.82
C ARG A 110 -45.33 -4.40 -13.59
N ILE A 111 -44.70 -4.93 -12.56
CA ILE A 111 -44.49 -4.24 -11.28
C ILE A 111 -43.10 -3.65 -11.12
N ALA A 112 -42.11 -4.19 -11.84
CA ALA A 112 -40.75 -3.70 -11.89
C ALA A 112 -40.69 -2.39 -12.68
#